data_AF-A0A0G3BHE5-F1
#
_entry.id   AF-A0A0G3BHE5-F1
#
_cell.length_a   1.000
_cell.length_b   1.000
_cell.length_c   1.000
_cell.angle_alpha   90.00
_cell.angle_beta   90.00
_cell.angle_gamma   90.00
#
_symmetry.space_group_name_H-M   'P 1'
#
loop_
_entity.id
_entity.type
_entity.pdbx_description
1 polymer ?
#
loop_
_entity_poly.entity_id
_entity_poly.type
_entity_poly.pdbx_seq_one_letter_code
_entity_poly.pdbx_strand_id
1 'polypeptide(L)'
;MTGGVATVAFSATPTFNAAAVNTILFGTLTGNVTSSTISNLAQGQYVSIRFKQDATGGRTVVLPATAKVAGSVGLLANQVSYLNVTFNTADGRVEGAWTVLPA
;
A
#
# COMPACT_ATOMS: atom_id res chain seq x y z
N MET A 1 -9.26 18.97 6.96
CA MET A 1 -8.04 18.14 7.06
C MET A 1 -7.35 18.22 5.72
N THR A 2 -6.21 18.89 5.59
CA THR A 2 -5.43 18.87 4.35
C THR A 2 -4.79 17.48 4.26
N GLY A 3 -5.41 16.57 3.51
CA GLY A 3 -4.82 15.26 3.23
C GLY A 3 -3.58 15.43 2.38
N GLY A 4 -2.40 15.23 2.98
CA GLY A 4 -1.13 15.29 2.27
C GLY A 4 -0.91 14.05 1.40
N VAL A 5 -0.12 14.22 0.34
CA VAL A 5 0.37 13.13 -0.52
C VAL A 5 1.86 12.93 -0.26
N ALA A 6 2.28 11.68 -0.07
CA ALA A 6 3.69 11.30 -0.04
C ALA A 6 4.06 10.45 -1.26
N THR A 7 5.32 10.49 -1.67
CA THR A 7 5.88 9.58 -2.68
C THR A 7 6.92 8.67 -2.03
N VAL A 8 6.90 7.40 -2.41
CA VAL A 8 7.89 6.41 -1.95
C VAL A 8 8.46 5.73 -3.18
N ALA A 9 9.79 5.82 -3.37
CA ALA A 9 10.46 5.14 -4.48
C ALA A 9 10.36 3.61 -4.32
N PHE A 10 10.39 2.89 -5.43
CA PHE A 10 10.35 1.43 -5.40
C PHE A 10 11.56 0.86 -4.64
N SER A 11 11.29 -0.09 -3.75
CA SER A 11 12.28 -1.00 -3.16
C SER A 11 11.59 -2.33 -2.88
N ALA A 12 12.38 -3.40 -2.68
CA ALA A 12 11.83 -4.70 -2.28
C ALA A 12 11.35 -4.73 -0.81
N THR A 13 11.75 -3.72 -0.01
CA THR A 13 11.45 -3.61 1.43
C THR A 13 11.04 -2.16 1.80
N PRO A 14 9.93 -1.61 1.26
CA PRO A 14 9.58 -0.21 1.43
C PRO A 14 8.99 0.08 2.82
N THR A 15 9.16 1.34 3.22
CA THR A 15 8.52 1.92 4.40
C THR A 15 7.51 2.97 3.97
N PHE A 16 6.24 2.74 4.32
CA PHE A 16 5.13 3.65 4.08
C PHE A 16 4.84 4.45 5.35
N ASN A 17 5.33 5.69 5.39
CA ASN A 17 5.10 6.60 6.50
C ASN A 17 3.75 7.30 6.33
N ALA A 18 2.80 7.00 7.22
CA ALA A 18 1.46 7.57 7.20
C ALA A 18 1.34 8.88 8.00
N ALA A 19 2.42 9.44 8.54
CA ALA A 19 2.36 10.66 9.35
C ALA A 19 1.73 11.83 8.57
N ALA A 20 0.56 12.28 9.01
CA ALA A 20 -0.19 13.42 8.43
C ALA A 20 -0.53 13.31 6.93
N VAL A 21 -0.46 12.10 6.35
CA VAL A 21 -0.86 11.83 4.96
C VAL A 21 -1.96 10.79 4.91
N ASN A 22 -2.81 10.90 3.90
CA ASN A 22 -3.86 9.92 3.62
C ASN A 22 -3.65 9.22 2.27
N THR A 23 -2.69 9.68 1.47
CA THR A 23 -2.36 9.08 0.17
C THR A 23 -0.85 8.91 0.02
N ILE A 24 -0.42 7.72 -0.39
CA ILE A 24 0.97 7.42 -0.70
C ILE A 24 1.07 6.88 -2.12
N LEU A 25 1.91 7.49 -2.95
CA LEU A 25 2.22 7.03 -4.30
C LEU A 25 3.49 6.21 -4.26
N PHE A 26 3.38 4.90 -4.42
CA PHE A 26 4.54 4.02 -4.52
C PHE A 26 5.06 3.94 -5.96
N GLY A 27 6.38 3.90 -6.10
CA GLY A 27 7.04 3.72 -7.39
C GLY A 27 6.57 2.47 -8.12
N THR A 28 6.71 2.47 -9.45
CA THR A 28 6.37 1.33 -10.30
C THR A 28 7.06 0.06 -9.82
N LEU A 29 6.31 -1.03 -9.72
CA LEU A 29 6.80 -2.33 -9.32
C LEU A 29 7.68 -2.91 -10.43
N THR A 30 9.00 -2.75 -10.31
CA THR A 30 10.00 -3.36 -11.20
C THR A 30 10.49 -4.72 -10.70
N GLY A 31 10.03 -5.14 -9.53
CA GLY A 31 10.32 -6.41 -8.88
C GLY A 31 9.31 -6.71 -7.77
N ASN A 32 9.44 -7.87 -7.12
CA ASN A 32 8.60 -8.23 -5.98
C ASN A 32 8.95 -7.38 -4.75
N VAL A 33 7.94 -6.96 -4.01
CA VAL A 33 8.10 -6.44 -2.65
C VAL A 33 8.04 -7.63 -1.69
N THR A 34 9.17 -7.99 -1.12
CA THR A 34 9.35 -9.20 -0.29
C THR A 34 9.02 -8.96 1.18
N SER A 35 9.06 -7.70 1.63
CA SER A 35 8.51 -7.27 2.91
C SER A 35 8.12 -5.79 2.83
N SER A 36 7.33 -5.28 3.77
CA SER A 36 7.06 -3.84 3.85
C SER A 36 6.75 -3.43 5.28
N THR A 37 6.80 -2.12 5.54
CA THR A 37 6.43 -1.53 6.84
C THR A 37 5.43 -0.40 6.61
N ILE A 38 4.37 -0.33 7.43
CA ILE A 38 3.46 0.81 7.48
C ILE A 38 3.59 1.41 8.89
N SER A 39 3.98 2.68 8.99
CA SER A 39 4.32 3.32 10.27
C SER A 39 3.59 4.64 10.48
N ASN A 40 3.58 5.10 11.74
CA ASN A 40 3.02 6.40 12.15
C ASN A 40 1.53 6.58 11.79
N LEU A 41 0.76 5.49 11.87
CA LEU A 41 -0.69 5.54 11.76
C LEU A 41 -1.30 5.96 13.10
N ALA A 42 -2.27 6.87 13.06
CA ALA A 42 -3.11 7.19 14.20
C ALA A 42 -4.38 6.31 14.22
N GLN A 43 -4.98 6.11 15.40
CA GLN A 43 -6.23 5.35 15.51
C GLN A 43 -7.31 5.93 14.59
N GLY A 44 -7.96 5.07 13.81
CA GLY A 44 -9.01 5.46 12.85
C GLY A 44 -8.50 6.19 11.61
N GLN A 45 -7.18 6.39 11.47
CA GLN A 45 -6.62 7.02 10.29
C GLN A 45 -6.76 6.11 9.07
N TYR A 46 -7.37 6.65 8.02
CA TYR A 46 -7.44 6.04 6.71
C TYR A 46 -6.22 6.44 5.86
N VAL A 47 -5.61 5.45 5.19
CA VAL A 47 -4.51 5.64 4.25
C VAL A 47 -4.77 4.82 2.99
N SER A 48 -4.54 5.44 1.84
CA SER A 48 -4.57 4.79 0.54
C SER A 48 -3.16 4.76 -0.07
N ILE A 49 -2.66 3.58 -0.39
CA ILE A 49 -1.34 3.40 -1.02
C ILE A 49 -1.55 2.92 -2.45
N ARG A 50 -1.06 3.69 -3.42
CA ARG A 50 -1.17 3.38 -4.84
C ARG A 50 0.03 2.59 -5.33
N PHE A 51 -0.23 1.43 -5.90
CA PHE A 51 0.74 0.56 -6.56
C PHE A 51 0.47 0.54 -8.07
N LYS A 52 1.54 0.44 -8.87
CA LYS A 52 1.44 0.26 -10.33
C LYS A 52 2.42 -0.82 -10.78
N GLN A 53 1.94 -1.80 -11.53
CA GLN A 53 2.78 -2.80 -12.18
C GLN A 53 3.66 -2.15 -13.28
N ASP A 54 4.85 -2.71 -13.52
CA ASP A 54 5.64 -2.35 -14.69
C ASP A 54 4.96 -2.82 -16.00
N ALA A 55 5.62 -2.60 -17.14
CA ALA A 55 5.11 -3.02 -18.45
C ALA A 55 5.06 -4.56 -18.62
N THR A 56 5.59 -5.34 -17.68
CA THR A 56 5.56 -6.81 -17.68
C THR A 56 4.39 -7.33 -16.84
N GLY A 57 4.17 -6.74 -15.66
CA GLY A 57 3.25 -7.29 -14.67
C GLY A 57 3.84 -8.43 -13.84
N GLY A 58 3.00 -9.11 -13.07
CA GLY A 58 3.35 -10.29 -12.29
C GLY A 58 4.11 -10.02 -10.99
N ARG A 59 4.28 -8.76 -10.57
CA ARG A 59 4.95 -8.44 -9.31
C ARG A 59 4.01 -8.64 -8.13
N THR A 60 4.50 -9.25 -7.07
CA THR A 60 3.76 -9.47 -5.83
C THR A 60 4.19 -8.48 -4.75
N VAL A 61 3.30 -8.27 -3.77
CA VAL A 61 3.56 -7.39 -2.62
C VAL A 61 3.25 -8.13 -1.33
N VAL A 62 4.28 -8.28 -0.48
CA VAL A 62 4.14 -8.79 0.88
C VAL A 62 3.92 -7.62 1.84
N LEU A 63 2.77 -7.64 2.51
CA LEU A 63 2.40 -6.65 3.54
C LEU A 63 2.94 -7.07 4.91
N PRO A 64 3.03 -6.14 5.88
CA PRO A 64 3.40 -6.49 7.25
C PRO A 64 2.41 -7.51 7.84
N ALA A 65 2.84 -8.37 8.75
CA ALA A 65 1.97 -9.37 9.38
C ALA A 65 0.79 -8.75 10.16
N THR A 66 0.91 -7.48 10.59
CA THR A 66 -0.16 -6.70 11.22
C THR A 66 -1.22 -6.22 10.22
N ALA A 67 -0.97 -6.31 8.91
CA ALA A 67 -1.99 -6.01 7.91
C ALA A 67 -2.94 -7.20 7.75
N LYS A 68 -4.23 -6.97 8.01
CA LYS A 68 -5.34 -7.88 7.77
C LYS A 68 -6.19 -7.28 6.67
N VAL A 69 -5.84 -7.60 5.43
CA VAL A 69 -6.48 -7.01 4.25
C VAL A 69 -7.02 -8.08 3.31
N ALA A 70 -8.13 -7.79 2.66
CA ALA A 70 -8.71 -8.64 1.63
C ALA A 70 -8.07 -8.37 0.25
N GLY A 71 -7.92 -9.42 -0.55
CA GLY A 71 -7.41 -9.34 -1.92
C GLY A 71 -5.89 -9.19 -2.00
N SER A 72 -5.40 -8.86 -3.20
CA SER A 72 -3.99 -8.66 -3.49
C SER A 72 -3.80 -7.55 -4.53
N VAL A 73 -2.54 -7.13 -4.72
CA VAL A 73 -2.18 -6.30 -5.87
C VAL A 73 -2.56 -7.00 -7.18
N GLY A 74 -3.04 -6.23 -8.16
CA GLY A 74 -3.27 -6.70 -9.51
C GLY A 74 -1.96 -7.11 -10.19
N LEU A 75 -2.02 -8.07 -11.11
CA LEU A 75 -0.84 -8.70 -11.72
C LEU A 75 -0.67 -8.37 -13.21
N LEU A 76 -1.60 -7.65 -13.84
CA LEU A 76 -1.48 -7.33 -15.26
C LEU A 76 -0.46 -6.21 -15.50
N ALA A 77 0.15 -6.19 -16.67
CA ALA A 77 1.06 -5.12 -17.08
C ALA A 77 0.39 -3.74 -16.95
N ASN A 78 1.12 -2.76 -16.42
CA ASN A 78 0.66 -1.39 -16.15
C ASN A 78 -0.54 -1.24 -15.20
N GLN A 79 -1.07 -2.35 -14.66
CA GLN A 79 -2.24 -2.34 -13.80
C GLN A 79 -1.98 -1.57 -12.51
N VAL A 80 -2.99 -0.81 -12.10
CA VAL A 80 -2.96 -0.01 -10.87
C VAL A 80 -3.79 -0.70 -9.81
N SER A 81 -3.31 -0.67 -8.57
CA SER A 81 -4.07 -1.14 -7.42
C SER A 81 -3.90 -0.18 -6.25
N TYR A 82 -4.95 0.01 -5.48
CA TYR A 82 -4.93 0.77 -4.24
C TYR A 82 -5.07 -0.18 -3.07
N LEU A 83 -4.17 -0.06 -2.10
CA LEU A 83 -4.33 -0.64 -0.78
C LEU A 83 -4.98 0.40 0.12
N ASN A 84 -6.24 0.16 0.47
CA ASN A 84 -7.04 1.07 1.27
C ASN A 84 -7.17 0.49 2.67
N VAL A 85 -6.62 1.19 3.66
CA VAL A 85 -6.49 0.66 5.03
C VAL A 85 -6.81 1.69 6.09
N THR A 86 -7.28 1.19 7.24
CA THR A 86 -7.51 1.94 8.46
C THR A 86 -6.71 1.30 9.61
N PHE A 87 -6.11 2.11 10.48
CA PHE A 87 -5.46 1.58 11.68
C PHE A 87 -6.42 1.47 12.85
N ASN A 88 -6.42 0.30 13.49
CA ASN A 88 -7.27 -0.01 14.63
C ASN A 88 -6.41 -0.40 15.84
N THR A 89 -6.41 0.45 16.87
CA THR A 89 -5.62 0.22 18.09
C THR A 89 -6.20 -0.85 19.00
N ALA A 90 -7.48 -1.23 18.83
CA ALA A 90 -8.09 -2.30 19.63
C ALA A 90 -7.36 -3.64 19.46
N ASP A 91 -6.93 -3.93 18.22
CA ASP A 91 -6.20 -5.14 17.85
C ASP A 91 -4.72 -4.85 17.46
N GLY A 92 -4.28 -3.59 17.55
CA GLY A 92 -2.93 -3.16 17.17
C GLY A 92 -2.58 -3.45 15.70
N ARG A 93 -3.57 -3.39 14.80
CA ARG A 93 -3.45 -3.90 13.43
C ARG A 93 -4.00 -2.94 12.38
N VAL A 94 -3.60 -3.17 11.14
CA VAL A 94 -4.06 -2.42 9.97
C VAL A 94 -5.10 -3.27 9.25
N GLU A 95 -6.27 -2.71 8.97
CA GLU A 95 -7.41 -3.44 8.39
C GLU A 95 -7.83 -2.79 7.07
N GLY A 96 -8.25 -3.57 6.07
CA GLY A 96 -8.66 -2.98 4.80
C GLY A 96 -8.79 -3.95 3.63
N ALA A 97 -8.65 -3.43 2.42
CA ALA A 97 -8.75 -4.23 1.20
C ALA A 97 -7.97 -3.61 0.03
N TRP A 98 -7.63 -4.45 -0.93
CA TRP A 98 -7.15 -4.04 -2.24
C TRP A 98 -8.31 -3.65 -3.15
N THR A 99 -8.15 -2.56 -3.89
CA THR A 99 -9.00 -2.18 -5.02
C THR A 99 -8.15 -2.22 -6.28
N VAL A 100 -8.37 -3.21 -7.13
CA VAL A 100 -7.65 -3.39 -8.39
C VAL A 100 -8.41 -2.66 -9.48
N LEU A 101 -7.72 -1.78 -10.22
CA LEU A 101 -8.31 -1.08 -11.36
C LEU A 101 -8.17 -1.93 -12.64
N PRO A 102 -9.06 -1.74 -13.61
CA PRO A 102 -8.85 -2.25 -14.97
C PRO A 102 -7.49 -1.80 -15.51
N ALA A 103 -6.84 -2.67 -16.28
CA ALA A 103 -5.55 -2.39 -16.91
C ALA A 103 -5.72 -1.49 -18.14
#